data_AF-A0A975K5B6-F1
#
_entry.id   AF-A0A975K5B6-F1
#
_cell.length_a   1.000
_cell.length_b   1.000
_cell.length_c   1.000
_cell.angle_alpha   90.00
_cell.angle_beta   90.00
_cell.angle_gamma   90.00
#
_symmetry.space_group_name_H-M   'P 1'
#
loop_
_entity.id
_entity.type
_entity.pdbx_description
1 polymer ?
#
loop_
_entity_poly.entity_id
_entity_poly.type
_entity_poly.pdbx_seq_one_letter_code
_entity_poly.pdbx_strand_id
1 'polypeptide(L)'
;MATETLNFQALGQGIVPILRAPPFPGAANAVVSRLSQDAGSKEYADIDVRACMDALRKARVGGTFWGTHPQLEMPNPFIVRPATTEQAIEMLGRIEHDGHLHRLVLWLPPHLAAWAGQVASRAVVLTECCDPWHLFAQAGQMWFDPSDENLLLARIAGVRASTFSGDGEPINQESLAEFFITAVRHRIADIDYIDPFTGAPSDFLSTIELLKFWRGLIDSNRSIGAAAGFAHWKKAVVEPLLWGGSEPVRFMGGSESATKSIPRGKSIAIWKSRVSKRFLDEVEQQGCDLHEVEDGFIRSAGLGADCVPPLSIVVDKVGVHFDPAQPSDLENLLQAGNFPPAILDRAEALRRQIVESGVSKYSAGGQSMARPAGERRHVLVTGQVEDDRSVICGGGEVAGNLDLLKRARAQEPDAYIIYKPHPDVEAGHRKGHVADEHILSFADDIVRDASISALLDMVDGIHVITSLAGFEALIRGKDVVTHGIPFYAGWGLTTDLGVIPARRTAHRNVIELVAAVLLLYPRYLDPITSLPCPPEVLVKRLAAGVRKENWAIVSLRRLQGSARQKLSKMGITI
;
A
#
# COMPACT_ATOMS: atom_id res chain seq x y z
N MET A 1 26.96 24.74 45.12
CA MET A 1 26.25 23.54 44.64
C MET A 1 26.19 23.69 43.14
N ALA A 2 27.04 22.93 42.45
CA ALA A 2 27.36 23.14 41.05
C ALA A 2 26.11 22.92 40.19
N THR A 3 25.69 23.97 39.49
CA THR A 3 24.87 23.87 38.28
C THR A 3 25.62 22.99 37.30
N GLU A 4 25.26 21.71 37.25
CA GLU A 4 25.56 20.87 36.10
C GLU A 4 24.81 21.45 34.90
N THR A 5 25.52 22.30 34.17
CA THR A 5 25.24 22.55 32.77
C THR A 5 25.25 21.18 32.09
N LEU A 6 24.09 20.56 31.89
CA LEU A 6 23.93 19.47 30.94
C LEU A 6 24.62 19.96 29.66
N ASN A 7 25.73 19.33 29.32
CA ASN A 7 26.57 19.77 28.23
C ASN A 7 25.85 19.43 26.92
N PHE A 8 24.93 20.29 26.48
CA PHE A 8 24.08 20.08 25.29
C PHE A 8 24.88 20.03 23.99
N GLN A 9 26.17 20.40 23.99
CA GLN A 9 27.07 20.07 22.89
C GLN A 9 27.25 18.55 22.72
N ALA A 10 27.14 17.76 23.79
CA ALA A 10 27.12 16.30 23.71
C ALA A 10 25.80 15.73 23.16
N LEU A 11 24.70 16.49 23.24
CA LEU A 11 23.46 16.17 22.51
C LEU A 11 23.51 16.56 21.03
N GLY A 12 24.53 17.33 20.61
CA GLY A 12 24.79 17.78 19.24
C GLY A 12 25.66 16.83 18.40
N GLN A 13 26.55 16.07 19.03
CA GLN A 13 27.34 15.04 18.33
C GLN A 13 26.58 13.70 18.35
N GLY A 14 26.21 13.19 17.17
CA GLY A 14 25.46 11.94 17.05
C GLY A 14 23.93 12.09 17.05
N ILE A 15 23.39 13.27 16.75
CA ILE A 15 21.94 13.49 16.54
C ILE A 15 21.45 12.57 15.41
N VAL A 16 20.76 11.50 15.78
CA VAL A 16 19.94 10.73 14.85
C VAL A 16 18.64 11.52 14.58
N PRO A 17 18.21 11.70 13.32
CA PRO A 17 16.93 12.33 13.02
C PRO A 17 15.77 11.55 13.63
N ILE A 18 14.83 12.24 14.28
CA ILE A 18 13.66 11.59 14.91
C ILE A 18 12.77 10.92 13.87
N LEU A 19 12.61 11.54 12.70
CA LEU A 19 11.81 11.02 11.59
C LEU A 19 12.69 10.24 10.63
N ARG A 20 12.46 8.94 10.47
CA ARG A 20 13.24 8.09 9.56
C ARG A 20 12.33 7.27 8.66
N ALA A 21 12.83 6.97 7.47
CA ALA A 21 12.15 6.05 6.57
C ALA A 21 12.21 4.63 7.17
N PRO A 22 11.10 3.89 7.17
CA PRO A 22 11.15 2.46 7.47
C PRO A 22 12.07 1.74 6.48
N PRO A 23 12.81 0.72 6.94
CA PRO A 23 13.68 -0.09 6.09
C PRO A 23 12.85 -1.08 5.25
N PHE A 24 12.00 -0.56 4.36
CA PHE A 24 11.19 -1.40 3.48
C PHE A 24 12.09 -2.38 2.70
N PRO A 25 11.68 -3.65 2.53
CA PRO A 25 12.40 -4.61 1.71
C PRO A 25 12.72 -4.03 0.32
N GLY A 26 13.97 -4.18 -0.14
CA GLY A 26 14.40 -3.61 -1.45
C GLY A 26 14.58 -2.09 -1.49
N ALA A 27 14.36 -1.36 -0.40
CA ALA A 27 14.53 0.10 -0.30
C ALA A 27 15.15 0.55 1.03
N ALA A 28 16.03 -0.27 1.62
CA ALA A 28 16.58 -0.08 2.98
C ALA A 28 17.37 1.23 3.18
N ASN A 29 17.80 1.91 2.11
CA ASN A 29 18.59 3.14 2.16
C ASN A 29 17.74 4.41 1.88
N ALA A 30 16.42 4.33 2.01
CA ALA A 30 15.56 5.50 1.83
C ALA A 30 15.86 6.58 2.88
N VAL A 31 15.91 7.83 2.42
CA VAL A 31 16.21 8.99 3.26
C VAL A 31 15.06 9.98 3.16
N VAL A 32 14.45 10.29 4.31
CA VAL A 32 13.44 11.36 4.45
C VAL A 32 13.96 12.55 5.25
N SER A 33 15.10 12.36 5.91
CA SER A 33 15.71 13.36 6.77
C SER A 33 17.21 13.10 6.92
N ARG A 34 17.99 14.17 7.10
CA ARG A 34 19.42 14.11 7.41
C ARG A 34 19.81 15.30 8.27
N LEU A 35 20.89 15.17 9.04
CA LEU A 35 21.44 16.29 9.79
C LEU A 35 21.83 17.42 8.81
N SER A 36 21.40 18.64 9.10
CA SER A 36 21.71 19.82 8.28
C SER A 36 23.19 20.15 8.38
N GLN A 37 23.77 20.66 7.29
CA GLN A 37 25.18 21.13 7.30
C GLN A 37 25.36 22.35 8.23
N ASP A 38 24.30 23.12 8.41
CA ASP A 38 24.26 24.31 9.27
C ASP A 38 23.59 24.01 10.64
N ALA A 39 23.63 22.75 11.10
CA ALA A 39 23.07 22.37 12.39
C ALA A 39 23.74 23.17 13.53
N GLY A 40 22.91 23.75 14.41
CA GLY A 40 23.36 24.52 15.57
C GLY A 40 23.74 25.98 15.29
N SER A 41 23.70 26.45 14.04
CA SER A 41 24.02 27.85 13.67
C SER A 41 22.82 28.68 13.18
N LYS A 42 21.64 28.08 13.01
CA LYS A 42 20.43 28.76 12.53
C LYS A 42 19.58 29.28 13.70
N GLU A 43 18.99 30.46 13.52
CA GLU A 43 17.92 30.98 14.39
C GLU A 43 16.55 30.42 13.95
N TYR A 44 15.75 29.95 14.90
CA TYR A 44 14.54 29.16 14.62
C TYR A 44 13.27 29.76 15.26
N ALA A 45 13.00 31.04 15.02
CA ALA A 45 11.89 31.76 15.66
C ALA A 45 10.49 31.30 15.18
N ASP A 46 10.36 30.79 13.95
CA ASP A 46 9.05 30.59 13.29
C ASP A 46 8.47 29.16 13.39
N ILE A 47 9.08 28.25 14.15
CA ILE A 47 8.61 26.86 14.27
C ILE A 47 7.53 26.76 15.36
N ASP A 48 6.31 26.40 14.97
CA ASP A 48 5.25 26.00 15.91
C ASP A 48 5.52 24.59 16.46
N VAL A 49 6.37 24.54 17.50
CA VAL A 49 6.76 23.30 18.17
C VAL A 49 5.56 22.53 18.71
N ARG A 50 4.50 23.21 19.16
CA ARG A 50 3.31 22.53 19.72
C ARG A 50 2.55 21.81 18.63
N ALA A 51 2.28 22.47 17.51
CA ALA A 51 1.65 21.83 16.35
C ALA A 51 2.47 20.63 15.84
N CYS A 52 3.80 20.76 15.78
CA CYS A 52 4.71 19.68 15.42
C CYS A 52 4.61 18.47 16.36
N MET A 53 4.60 18.69 17.67
CA MET A 53 4.44 17.61 18.66
C MET A 53 3.07 16.94 18.55
N ASP A 54 2.00 17.72 18.35
CA ASP A 54 0.65 17.18 18.19
C ASP A 54 0.52 16.35 16.91
N ALA A 55 1.16 16.79 15.82
CA ALA A 55 1.23 16.03 14.58
C ALA A 55 1.97 14.68 14.78
N LEU A 56 3.14 14.69 15.44
CA LEU A 56 3.87 13.46 15.79
C LEU A 56 3.02 12.52 16.64
N ARG A 57 2.37 13.04 17.69
CA ARG A 57 1.52 12.26 18.60
C ARG A 57 0.35 11.62 17.86
N LYS A 58 -0.35 12.40 17.02
CA LYS A 58 -1.52 11.92 16.27
C LYS A 58 -1.14 10.90 15.21
N ALA A 59 -0.03 11.11 14.51
CA ALA A 59 0.48 10.18 13.51
C ALA A 59 1.12 8.94 14.15
N ARG A 60 1.62 9.07 15.38
CA ARG A 60 2.45 8.09 16.08
C ARG A 60 3.66 7.70 15.23
N VAL A 61 4.47 8.66 14.82
CA VAL A 61 5.64 8.40 13.96
C VAL A 61 6.90 8.98 14.54
N GLY A 62 8.05 8.49 14.09
CA GLY A 62 9.35 8.80 14.67
C GLY A 62 9.90 7.64 15.51
N GLY A 63 11.22 7.61 15.67
CA GLY A 63 11.92 6.44 16.18
C GLY A 63 11.76 5.26 15.21
N THR A 64 11.67 4.05 15.75
CA THR A 64 11.47 2.81 14.99
C THR A 64 10.00 2.40 14.93
N PHE A 65 9.08 3.28 14.53
CA PHE A 65 7.62 3.03 14.57
C PHE A 65 7.16 1.79 13.75
N TRP A 66 8.00 1.32 12.82
CA TRP A 66 7.80 0.09 12.06
C TRP A 66 8.16 -1.18 12.84
N GLY A 67 8.71 -1.06 14.05
CA GLY A 67 9.19 -2.19 14.85
C GLY A 67 8.08 -3.14 15.29
N THR A 68 8.47 -4.19 16.02
CA THR A 68 7.56 -5.20 16.56
C THR A 68 6.62 -4.61 17.60
N HIS A 69 5.47 -5.27 17.78
CA HIS A 69 4.44 -4.94 18.78
C HIS A 69 4.41 -6.01 19.87
N PRO A 70 5.40 -6.05 20.80
CA PRO A 70 5.39 -7.03 21.88
C PRO A 70 4.20 -6.76 22.82
N GLN A 71 3.53 -7.85 23.23
CA GLN A 71 2.47 -7.80 24.22
C GLN A 71 3.08 -7.97 25.61
N LEU A 72 2.93 -6.96 26.47
CA LEU A 72 3.45 -7.02 27.84
C LEU A 72 2.35 -7.53 28.76
N GLU A 73 2.49 -8.76 29.27
CA GLU A 73 1.52 -9.42 30.15
C GLU A 73 1.62 -8.94 31.61
N MET A 74 1.76 -7.63 31.83
CA MET A 74 1.82 -7.05 33.16
C MET A 74 1.17 -5.67 33.19
N PRO A 75 0.45 -5.32 34.29
CA PRO A 75 -0.18 -4.02 34.40
C PRO A 75 0.86 -2.92 34.63
N ASN A 76 0.75 -1.84 33.84
CA ASN A 76 1.51 -0.61 34.03
C ASN A 76 3.04 -0.86 34.08
N PRO A 77 3.67 -1.43 33.03
CA PRO A 77 5.07 -1.82 33.04
C PRO A 77 6.00 -0.63 33.29
N PHE A 78 7.09 -0.89 34.00
CA PHE A 78 8.21 0.03 34.18
C PHE A 78 9.26 -0.30 33.13
N ILE A 79 9.37 0.52 32.09
CA ILE A 79 10.27 0.23 30.97
C ILE A 79 11.56 1.04 31.12
N VAL A 80 12.70 0.38 31.11
CA VAL A 80 13.99 1.08 31.15
C VAL A 80 14.80 0.80 29.89
N ARG A 81 15.46 1.84 29.39
CA ARG A 81 16.28 1.81 28.19
C ARG A 81 17.68 2.38 28.48
N PRO A 82 18.63 1.53 28.88
CA PRO A 82 19.98 1.93 29.19
C PRO A 82 20.85 2.07 27.92
N ALA A 83 21.89 2.90 27.97
CA ALA A 83 22.93 3.01 26.95
C ALA A 83 24.09 2.03 27.17
N THR A 84 24.39 1.64 28.41
CA THR A 84 25.48 0.71 28.75
C THR A 84 25.03 -0.39 29.72
N THR A 85 25.84 -1.44 29.87
CA THR A 85 25.61 -2.50 30.86
C THR A 85 25.67 -1.99 32.29
N GLU A 86 26.54 -1.03 32.58
CA GLU A 86 26.72 -0.44 33.91
C GLU A 86 25.47 0.34 34.32
N GLN A 87 24.99 1.21 33.44
CA GLN A 87 23.75 1.97 33.66
C GLN A 87 22.55 1.03 33.78
N ALA A 88 22.52 -0.07 33.03
CA ALA A 88 21.47 -1.07 33.16
C ALA A 88 21.47 -1.72 34.55
N ILE A 89 22.65 -2.06 35.09
CA ILE A 89 22.78 -2.63 36.45
C ILE A 89 22.32 -1.64 37.52
N GLU A 90 22.66 -0.36 37.38
CA GLU A 90 22.22 0.70 38.30
C GLU A 90 20.71 0.89 38.28
N MET A 91 20.12 1.01 37.08
CA MET A 91 18.66 1.10 36.92
C MET A 91 17.95 -0.12 37.53
N LEU A 92 18.48 -1.32 37.32
CA LEU A 92 17.95 -2.56 37.90
C LEU A 92 17.99 -2.54 39.42
N GLY A 93 19.14 -2.17 40.00
CA GLY A 93 19.33 -2.10 41.45
C GLY A 93 18.36 -1.12 42.11
N ARG A 94 18.11 0.03 41.48
CA ARG A 94 17.14 1.01 41.99
C ARG A 94 15.71 0.50 41.91
N ILE A 95 15.30 -0.09 40.79
CA ILE A 95 13.95 -0.64 40.61
C ILE A 95 13.69 -1.82 41.57
N GLU A 96 14.72 -2.62 41.84
CA GLU A 96 14.68 -3.67 42.85
C GLU A 96 14.50 -3.09 44.25
N HIS A 97 15.28 -2.05 44.60
CA HIS A 97 15.16 -1.34 45.87
C HIS A 97 13.76 -0.74 46.08
N ASP A 98 13.18 -0.14 45.03
CA ASP A 98 11.85 0.46 45.05
C ASP A 98 10.70 -0.58 44.97
N GLY A 99 11.03 -1.88 44.89
CA GLY A 99 10.04 -2.98 44.90
C GLY A 99 9.26 -3.14 43.59
N HIS A 100 9.78 -2.62 42.48
CA HIS A 100 9.11 -2.59 41.17
C HIS A 100 9.59 -3.66 40.17
N LEU A 101 10.48 -4.57 40.59
CA LEU A 101 11.07 -5.61 39.73
C LEU A 101 10.03 -6.46 38.99
N HIS A 102 8.90 -6.79 39.63
CA HIS A 102 7.83 -7.61 39.04
C HIS A 102 7.10 -6.94 37.86
N ARG A 103 7.32 -5.64 37.61
CA ARG A 103 6.75 -4.87 36.50
C ARG A 103 7.82 -4.37 35.52
N LEU A 104 9.06 -4.81 35.68
CA LEU A 104 10.20 -4.31 34.93
C LEU A 104 10.28 -4.91 33.52
N VAL A 105 10.51 -4.02 32.55
CA VAL A 105 10.86 -4.37 31.18
C VAL A 105 12.18 -3.68 30.83
N LEU A 106 13.18 -4.48 30.46
CA LEU A 106 14.45 -4.01 29.93
C LEU A 106 14.36 -3.92 28.42
N TRP A 107 14.25 -2.70 27.88
CA TRP A 107 14.25 -2.46 26.44
C TRP A 107 15.67 -2.12 25.97
N LEU A 108 16.42 -3.17 25.62
CA LEU A 108 17.84 -3.05 25.33
C LEU A 108 18.09 -2.58 23.89
N PRO A 109 19.01 -1.63 23.67
CA PRO A 109 19.50 -1.32 22.33
C PRO A 109 20.30 -2.50 21.74
N PRO A 110 20.43 -2.60 20.40
CA PRO A 110 21.02 -3.76 19.74
C PRO A 110 22.43 -4.14 20.22
N HIS A 111 23.27 -3.16 20.57
CA HIS A 111 24.62 -3.42 21.07
C HIS A 111 24.67 -4.06 22.45
N LEU A 112 23.58 -4.01 23.22
CA LEU A 112 23.44 -4.68 24.51
C LEU A 112 22.67 -6.01 24.42
N ALA A 113 22.24 -6.44 23.23
CA ALA A 113 21.43 -7.65 23.08
C ALA A 113 22.11 -8.92 23.61
N ALA A 114 23.44 -9.02 23.50
CA ALA A 114 24.21 -10.16 24.03
C ALA A 114 24.13 -10.28 25.56
N TRP A 115 23.87 -9.18 26.26
CA TRP A 115 23.74 -9.15 27.72
C TRP A 115 22.37 -9.66 28.21
N ALA A 116 21.36 -9.72 27.34
CA ALA A 116 19.99 -10.11 27.70
C ALA A 116 19.92 -11.45 28.47
N GLY A 117 20.74 -12.43 28.09
CA GLY A 117 20.77 -13.74 28.76
C GLY A 117 21.18 -13.69 30.24
N GLN A 118 21.94 -12.67 30.65
CA GLN A 118 22.38 -12.50 32.04
C GLN A 118 21.28 -11.95 32.95
N VAL A 119 20.25 -11.31 32.37
CA VAL A 119 19.18 -10.61 33.11
C VAL A 119 17.79 -11.14 32.82
N ALA A 120 17.65 -12.07 31.88
CA ALA A 120 16.37 -12.67 31.49
C ALA A 120 15.62 -13.37 32.64
N SER A 121 16.31 -13.80 33.70
CA SER A 121 15.68 -14.37 34.89
C SER A 121 15.07 -13.33 35.84
N ARG A 122 15.40 -12.04 35.66
CA ARG A 122 15.05 -10.95 36.58
C ARG A 122 14.03 -9.97 36.01
N ALA A 123 13.85 -9.94 34.69
CA ALA A 123 12.98 -9.01 34.00
C ALA A 123 12.52 -9.54 32.64
N VAL A 124 11.46 -8.96 32.08
CA VAL A 124 11.14 -9.13 30.67
C VAL A 124 12.16 -8.32 29.87
N VAL A 125 12.86 -8.96 28.93
CA VAL A 125 13.90 -8.32 28.13
C VAL A 125 13.45 -8.26 26.67
N LEU A 126 13.43 -7.06 26.11
CA LEU A 126 13.17 -6.79 24.70
C LEU A 126 14.49 -6.40 24.03
N THR A 127 14.93 -7.18 23.05
CA THR A 127 16.17 -6.93 22.29
C THR A 127 15.91 -6.63 20.82
N GLU A 128 14.70 -6.95 20.35
CA GLU A 128 14.24 -6.67 19.01
C GLU A 128 13.93 -5.18 18.79
N CYS A 129 13.94 -4.78 17.52
CA CYS A 129 13.49 -3.46 17.10
C CYS A 129 11.98 -3.33 17.34
N CYS A 130 11.60 -2.60 18.39
CA CYS A 130 10.20 -2.37 18.81
C CYS A 130 9.64 -1.06 18.25
N ASP A 131 8.33 -1.00 18.03
CA ASP A 131 7.62 0.28 17.82
C ASP A 131 7.57 1.04 19.16
N PRO A 132 8.28 2.18 19.32
CA PRO A 132 8.27 2.94 20.56
C PRO A 132 6.86 3.36 20.95
N TRP A 133 6.00 3.71 19.99
CA TRP A 133 4.63 4.17 20.26
C TRP A 133 3.74 3.06 20.82
N HIS A 134 4.02 1.80 20.46
CA HIS A 134 3.34 0.63 21.03
C HIS A 134 3.77 0.37 22.48
N LEU A 135 5.06 0.59 22.79
CA LEU A 135 5.57 0.49 24.15
C LEU A 135 5.03 1.63 25.03
N PHE A 136 4.99 2.86 24.50
CA PHE A 136 4.47 4.04 25.20
C PHE A 136 3.01 3.88 25.63
N ALA A 137 2.19 3.26 24.77
CA ALA A 137 0.78 3.01 25.08
C ALA A 137 0.57 2.02 26.24
N GLN A 138 1.56 1.19 26.52
CA GLN A 138 1.50 0.19 27.59
C GLN A 138 2.18 0.70 28.88
N ALA A 139 3.25 1.49 28.75
CA ALA A 139 4.13 1.87 29.85
C ALA A 139 3.46 2.75 30.91
N GLY A 140 3.75 2.44 32.18
CA GLY A 140 3.39 3.30 33.31
C GLY A 140 4.41 4.37 33.62
N GLN A 141 5.68 4.00 33.51
CA GLN A 141 6.82 4.85 33.74
C GLN A 141 7.98 4.35 32.88
N MET A 142 8.80 5.28 32.40
CA MET A 142 9.95 4.97 31.59
C MET A 142 11.21 5.71 32.03
N TRP A 143 12.34 5.01 32.04
CA TRP A 143 13.67 5.61 32.21
C TRP A 143 14.51 5.42 30.97
N PHE A 144 15.23 6.48 30.61
CA PHE A 144 16.09 6.52 29.44
C PHE A 144 17.46 7.03 29.82
N ASP A 145 18.46 6.59 29.05
CA ASP A 145 19.70 7.36 28.93
C ASP A 145 19.40 8.79 28.43
N PRO A 146 20.10 9.84 28.92
CA PRO A 146 19.88 11.23 28.48
C PRO A 146 20.04 11.47 26.97
N SER A 147 20.82 10.63 26.28
CA SER A 147 21.04 10.74 24.84
C SER A 147 20.00 9.99 23.99
N ASP A 148 19.13 9.16 24.59
CA ASP A 148 18.18 8.34 23.85
C ASP A 148 17.04 9.17 23.28
N GLU A 149 16.87 9.11 21.95
CA GLU A 149 15.84 9.85 21.22
C GLU A 149 14.40 9.51 21.67
N ASN A 150 14.17 8.29 22.18
CA ASN A 150 12.85 7.85 22.59
C ASN A 150 12.36 8.57 23.84
N LEU A 151 13.26 9.19 24.62
CA LEU A 151 12.88 10.10 25.71
C LEU A 151 11.98 11.23 25.20
N LEU A 152 12.36 11.87 24.09
CA LEU A 152 11.59 12.97 23.51
C LEU A 152 10.23 12.46 23.02
N LEU A 153 10.21 11.33 22.32
CA LEU A 153 8.98 10.74 21.80
C LEU A 153 8.04 10.27 22.92
N ALA A 154 8.56 9.67 23.99
CA ALA A 154 7.78 9.24 25.15
C ALA A 154 7.10 10.44 25.84
N ARG A 155 7.84 11.56 25.98
CA ARG A 155 7.28 12.82 26.50
C ARG A 155 6.25 13.43 25.57
N ILE A 156 6.49 13.42 24.25
CA ILE A 156 5.49 13.84 23.26
C ILE A 156 4.24 12.96 23.38
N ALA A 157 4.38 11.65 23.57
CA ALA A 157 3.27 10.72 23.78
C ALA A 157 2.52 10.92 25.10
N GLY A 158 3.06 11.70 26.05
CA GLY A 158 2.47 11.95 27.36
C GLY A 158 2.79 10.89 28.41
N VAL A 159 3.79 10.04 28.17
CA VAL A 159 4.25 9.02 29.13
C VAL A 159 5.11 9.68 30.21
N ARG A 160 5.05 9.15 31.44
CA ARG A 160 5.95 9.53 32.53
C ARG A 160 7.37 9.04 32.24
N ALA A 161 8.12 9.84 31.48
CA ALA A 161 9.49 9.55 31.08
C ALA A 161 10.51 10.46 31.80
N SER A 162 11.55 9.85 32.36
CA SER A 162 12.65 10.55 33.04
C SER A 162 14.00 10.07 32.52
N THR A 163 15.02 10.91 32.66
CA THR A 163 16.42 10.54 32.43
C THR A 163 17.01 9.92 33.68
N PHE A 164 17.89 8.95 33.51
CA PHE A 164 18.67 8.35 34.59
C PHE A 164 20.14 8.74 34.42
N SER A 165 20.72 9.47 35.39
CA SER A 165 22.14 9.85 35.36
C SER A 165 23.05 8.72 35.83
N GLY A 166 24.31 8.76 35.43
CA GLY A 166 25.32 7.75 35.81
C GLY A 166 25.77 7.81 37.28
N ASP A 167 25.08 8.58 38.12
CA ASP A 167 25.19 8.55 39.59
C ASP A 167 24.06 7.74 40.25
N GLY A 168 23.16 7.15 39.45
CA GLY A 168 22.10 6.28 39.92
C GLY A 168 20.78 6.97 40.27
N GLU A 169 20.65 8.28 40.06
CA GLU A 169 19.43 9.04 40.39
C GLU A 169 18.61 9.47 39.15
N PRO A 170 17.26 9.43 39.21
CA PRO A 170 16.42 10.03 38.18
C PRO A 170 16.39 11.57 38.29
N ILE A 171 16.61 12.27 37.18
CA ILE A 171 16.54 13.75 37.16
C ILE A 171 15.06 14.20 37.06
N ASN A 172 14.61 15.07 37.99
CA ASN A 172 13.21 15.49 38.15
C ASN A 172 12.72 16.50 37.07
N GLN A 173 11.40 16.48 36.79
CA GLN A 173 10.74 16.98 35.58
C GLN A 173 10.32 18.47 35.56
N GLU A 174 10.12 19.15 36.70
CA GLU A 174 9.51 20.49 36.73
C GLU A 174 10.41 21.61 36.17
N SER A 175 11.73 21.46 36.24
CA SER A 175 12.70 22.48 35.78
C SER A 175 12.96 22.45 34.25
N LEU A 176 12.29 21.56 33.51
CA LEU A 176 12.69 21.17 32.14
C LEU A 176 11.63 21.42 31.06
N ALA A 177 10.49 22.05 31.36
CA ALA A 177 9.43 22.25 30.37
C ALA A 177 9.86 23.15 29.21
N GLU A 178 10.51 24.28 29.50
CA GLU A 178 11.02 25.21 28.49
C GLU A 178 12.22 24.60 27.73
N PHE A 179 13.08 23.88 28.44
CA PHE A 179 14.19 23.12 27.83
C PHE A 179 13.71 22.02 26.89
N PHE A 180 12.60 21.35 27.21
CA PHE A 180 12.01 20.31 26.37
C PHE A 180 11.50 20.89 25.04
N ILE A 181 10.77 22.00 25.08
CA ILE A 181 10.32 22.70 23.86
C ILE A 181 11.52 23.12 23.01
N THR A 182 12.58 23.64 23.63
CA THR A 182 13.81 24.00 22.93
C THR A 182 14.52 22.79 22.34
N ALA A 183 14.62 21.67 23.06
CA ALA A 183 15.21 20.44 22.54
C ALA A 183 14.43 19.89 21.34
N VAL A 184 13.09 19.90 21.40
CA VAL A 184 12.24 19.51 20.25
C VAL A 184 12.45 20.47 19.09
N ARG A 185 12.52 21.79 19.33
CA ARG A 185 12.80 22.79 18.29
C ARG A 185 14.10 22.47 17.55
N HIS A 186 15.20 22.25 18.26
CA HIS A 186 16.48 21.87 17.64
C HIS A 186 16.37 20.57 16.83
N ARG A 187 15.69 19.55 17.37
CA ARG A 187 15.50 18.26 16.68
C ARG A 187 14.64 18.33 15.42
N ILE A 188 13.87 19.42 15.25
CA ILE A 188 13.14 19.72 14.03
C ILE A 188 14.01 20.55 13.09
N ALA A 189 14.64 21.59 13.62
CA ALA A 189 15.18 22.66 12.81
C ALA A 189 16.60 22.39 12.28
N ASP A 190 17.38 21.61 13.02
CA ASP A 190 18.73 21.17 12.63
C ASP A 190 18.71 20.00 11.62
N ILE A 191 17.54 19.64 11.08
CA ILE A 191 17.33 18.52 10.16
C ILE A 191 16.86 19.03 8.79
N ASP A 192 17.52 18.59 7.73
CA ASP A 192 17.02 18.76 6.36
C ASP A 192 16.00 17.65 6.06
N TYR A 193 14.79 18.01 5.67
CA TYR A 193 13.75 17.07 5.22
C TYR A 193 13.75 16.95 3.70
N ILE A 194 13.55 15.72 3.21
CA ILE A 194 13.67 15.39 1.79
C ILE A 194 12.47 14.55 1.39
N ASP A 195 11.83 14.89 0.27
CA ASP A 195 10.88 14.00 -0.37
C ASP A 195 11.66 12.83 -1.02
N PRO A 196 11.48 11.59 -0.55
CA PRO A 196 12.27 10.45 -1.02
C PRO A 196 11.98 10.08 -2.48
N PHE A 197 10.85 10.51 -3.05
CA PHE A 197 10.48 10.21 -4.43
C PHE A 197 11.07 11.20 -5.43
N THR A 198 11.18 12.48 -5.05
CA THR A 198 11.67 13.54 -5.95
C THR A 198 13.09 13.99 -5.65
N GLY A 199 13.58 13.76 -4.42
CA GLY A 199 14.82 14.32 -3.91
C GLY A 199 14.74 15.81 -3.58
N ALA A 200 13.56 16.42 -3.74
CA ALA A 200 13.35 17.84 -3.45
C ALA A 200 13.32 18.10 -1.94
N PRO A 201 13.64 19.33 -1.51
CA PRO A 201 13.41 19.75 -0.12
C PRO A 201 11.95 19.55 0.28
N SER A 202 11.75 19.05 1.50
CA SER A 202 10.45 18.88 2.16
C SER A 202 10.43 19.67 3.47
N ASP A 203 9.31 19.67 4.16
CA ASP A 203 9.17 20.15 5.53
C ASP A 203 8.80 19.02 6.51
N PHE A 204 8.90 19.32 7.81
CA PHE A 204 8.64 18.38 8.90
C PHE A 204 7.22 17.79 8.89
N LEU A 205 6.20 18.61 8.65
CA LEU A 205 4.79 18.18 8.68
C LEU A 205 4.46 17.31 7.47
N SER A 206 4.95 17.67 6.29
CA SER A 206 4.87 16.87 5.07
C SER A 206 5.55 15.50 5.25
N THR A 207 6.71 15.46 5.90
CA THR A 207 7.38 14.19 6.25
C THR A 207 6.54 13.36 7.23
N ILE A 208 5.89 13.96 8.23
CA ILE A 208 5.00 13.24 9.15
C ILE A 208 3.83 12.60 8.40
N GLU A 209 3.18 13.30 7.48
CA GLU A 209 2.05 12.73 6.72
C GLU A 209 2.49 11.56 5.82
N LEU A 210 3.70 11.62 5.24
CA LEU A 210 4.27 10.48 4.51
C LEU A 210 4.55 9.28 5.45
N LEU A 211 5.16 9.52 6.60
CA LEU A 211 5.44 8.45 7.57
C LEU A 211 4.16 7.85 8.14
N LYS A 212 3.11 8.65 8.32
CA LYS A 212 1.78 8.20 8.75
C LYS A 212 1.12 7.32 7.69
N PHE A 213 1.25 7.66 6.41
CA PHE A 213 0.85 6.79 5.31
C PHE A 213 1.57 5.44 5.39
N TRP A 214 2.90 5.43 5.55
CA TRP A 214 3.65 4.19 5.72
C TRP A 214 3.29 3.41 6.98
N ARG A 215 3.05 4.10 8.11
CA ARG A 215 2.55 3.46 9.33
C ARG A 215 1.22 2.76 9.08
N GLY A 216 0.27 3.40 8.41
CA GLY A 216 -1.02 2.79 8.07
C GLY A 216 -0.86 1.53 7.23
N LEU A 217 0.02 1.56 6.22
CA LEU A 217 0.35 0.37 5.42
C LEU A 217 0.95 -0.75 6.28
N ILE A 218 1.98 -0.46 7.06
CA ILE A 218 2.68 -1.41 7.93
C ILE A 218 1.69 -2.04 8.93
N ASP A 219 0.93 -1.20 9.64
CA ASP A 219 -0.05 -1.64 10.63
C ASP A 219 -1.12 -2.54 9.98
N SER A 220 -1.55 -2.25 8.75
CA SER A 220 -2.51 -3.08 8.00
C SER A 220 -1.99 -4.48 7.64
N ASN A 221 -0.67 -4.68 7.70
CA ASN A 221 0.05 -5.90 7.32
C ASN A 221 0.52 -6.73 8.52
N ARG A 222 0.49 -6.22 9.75
CA ARG A 222 1.03 -6.92 10.94
C ARG A 222 0.37 -8.28 11.22
N SER A 223 -0.87 -8.48 10.75
CA SER A 223 -1.57 -9.77 10.86
C SER A 223 -1.07 -10.81 9.85
N ILE A 224 -0.41 -10.40 8.77
CA ILE A 224 0.06 -11.30 7.70
C ILE A 224 1.26 -12.07 8.21
N GLY A 225 1.11 -13.39 8.38
CA GLY A 225 2.19 -14.29 8.79
C GLY A 225 2.92 -14.93 7.61
N ALA A 226 2.29 -14.97 6.44
CA ALA A 226 2.85 -15.57 5.23
C ALA A 226 2.18 -15.05 3.95
N ALA A 227 2.81 -15.34 2.81
CA ALA A 227 2.27 -15.07 1.47
C ALA A 227 2.45 -16.28 0.53
N ALA A 228 1.46 -16.58 -0.31
CA ALA A 228 1.49 -17.72 -1.26
C ALA A 228 0.91 -17.36 -2.64
N GLY A 229 1.27 -18.15 -3.67
CA GLY A 229 0.81 -17.93 -5.04
C GLY A 229 1.63 -16.89 -5.85
N PHE A 230 2.74 -16.39 -5.32
CA PHE A 230 3.57 -15.39 -5.99
C PHE A 230 4.69 -16.03 -6.80
N ALA A 231 4.74 -15.73 -8.11
CA ALA A 231 5.90 -16.06 -8.93
C ALA A 231 7.17 -15.40 -8.35
N HIS A 232 8.31 -16.08 -8.40
CA HIS A 232 9.56 -15.63 -7.75
C HIS A 232 9.91 -14.17 -8.07
N TRP A 233 9.78 -13.77 -9.33
CA TRP A 233 10.08 -12.41 -9.80
C TRP A 233 9.09 -11.33 -9.34
N LYS A 234 7.87 -11.70 -8.92
CA LYS A 234 6.89 -10.75 -8.34
C LYS A 234 7.17 -10.48 -6.86
N LYS A 235 7.85 -11.40 -6.16
CA LYS A 235 8.05 -11.33 -4.70
C LYS A 235 8.73 -10.02 -4.30
N ALA A 236 9.83 -9.65 -4.97
CA ALA A 236 10.56 -8.42 -4.67
C ALA A 236 9.75 -7.12 -4.86
N VAL A 237 8.69 -7.14 -5.68
CA VAL A 237 7.84 -5.96 -5.94
C VAL A 237 6.64 -5.93 -4.99
N VAL A 238 6.13 -7.09 -4.60
CA VAL A 238 4.97 -7.21 -3.71
C VAL A 238 5.38 -7.13 -2.24
N GLU A 239 6.57 -7.62 -1.89
CA GLU A 239 7.05 -7.69 -0.51
C GLU A 239 6.96 -6.36 0.24
N PRO A 240 7.40 -5.20 -0.31
CA PRO A 240 7.29 -3.92 0.40
C PRO A 240 5.85 -3.53 0.69
N LEU A 241 4.90 -3.98 -0.14
CA LEU A 241 3.47 -3.71 -0.01
C LEU A 241 2.77 -4.67 0.96
N LEU A 242 3.40 -5.80 1.30
CA LEU A 242 2.91 -6.79 2.28
C LEU A 242 3.71 -6.76 3.60
N TRP A 243 4.77 -5.96 3.67
CA TRP A 243 5.66 -5.91 4.83
C TRP A 243 4.94 -5.31 6.04
N GLY A 244 4.95 -6.06 7.15
CA GLY A 244 4.32 -5.69 8.43
C GLY A 244 5.29 -5.08 9.44
N GLY A 245 6.51 -4.73 9.03
CA GLY A 245 7.57 -4.27 9.93
C GLY A 245 8.55 -5.37 10.31
N SER A 246 9.67 -4.98 10.94
CA SER A 246 10.81 -5.77 11.48
C SER A 246 11.35 -6.95 10.66
N GLU A 247 10.51 -7.94 10.33
CA GLU A 247 10.88 -9.20 9.67
C GLU A 247 10.44 -9.21 8.19
N PRO A 248 11.20 -9.88 7.29
CA PRO A 248 10.79 -10.07 5.90
C PRO A 248 9.48 -10.86 5.75
N VAL A 249 8.78 -10.68 4.62
CA VAL A 249 7.54 -11.43 4.37
C VAL A 249 7.88 -12.86 3.99
N ARG A 250 7.31 -13.83 4.71
CA ARG A 250 7.52 -15.25 4.41
C ARG A 250 6.74 -15.68 3.17
N PHE A 251 7.41 -15.79 2.02
CA PHE A 251 6.80 -16.33 0.80
C PHE A 251 6.92 -17.86 0.72
N MET A 252 5.79 -18.54 0.73
CA MET A 252 5.67 -19.99 0.72
C MET A 252 5.29 -20.53 -0.67
N GLY A 253 5.56 -21.82 -0.91
CA GLY A 253 5.01 -22.54 -2.05
C GLY A 253 3.51 -22.80 -1.87
N GLY A 254 2.79 -23.05 -2.96
CA GLY A 254 1.36 -23.39 -2.94
C GLY A 254 1.06 -24.85 -2.62
N SER A 255 1.86 -25.51 -1.77
CA SER A 255 1.74 -26.93 -1.43
C SER A 255 1.25 -27.14 0.01
N GLU A 256 0.56 -28.25 0.26
CA GLU A 256 -0.07 -28.62 1.53
C GLU A 256 0.88 -28.61 2.74
N SER A 257 2.10 -29.13 2.59
CA SER A 257 3.09 -29.14 3.68
C SER A 257 3.48 -27.75 4.18
N ALA A 258 3.28 -26.73 3.35
CA ALA A 258 3.69 -25.37 3.67
C ALA A 258 2.75 -24.74 4.70
N THR A 259 1.44 -25.04 4.68
CA THR A 259 0.41 -24.40 5.53
C THR A 259 0.70 -24.53 7.02
N LYS A 260 1.25 -25.68 7.45
CA LYS A 260 1.69 -25.93 8.85
C LYS A 260 2.71 -24.93 9.39
N SER A 261 3.34 -24.15 8.53
CA SER A 261 4.35 -23.16 8.90
C SER A 261 3.81 -21.75 9.10
N ILE A 262 2.51 -21.53 8.88
CA ILE A 262 1.82 -20.28 9.17
C ILE A 262 1.66 -20.17 10.70
N PRO A 263 2.11 -19.09 11.35
CA PRO A 263 1.90 -18.91 12.78
C PRO A 263 0.42 -18.84 13.14
N ARG A 264 0.02 -19.43 14.28
CA ARG A 264 -1.37 -19.39 14.76
C ARG A 264 -1.84 -17.95 14.95
N GLY A 265 -3.09 -17.68 14.59
CA GLY A 265 -3.70 -16.34 14.70
C GLY A 265 -3.16 -15.32 13.70
N LYS A 266 -2.34 -15.74 12.72
CA LYS A 266 -1.93 -14.91 11.59
C LYS A 266 -2.74 -15.24 10.35
N SER A 267 -2.88 -14.25 9.48
CA SER A 267 -3.48 -14.38 8.16
C SER A 267 -2.43 -14.72 7.09
N ILE A 268 -2.91 -15.14 5.92
CA ILE A 268 -2.07 -15.39 4.75
C ILE A 268 -2.53 -14.55 3.56
N ALA A 269 -1.58 -13.85 2.93
CA ALA A 269 -1.80 -13.14 1.69
C ALA A 269 -1.68 -14.09 0.48
N ILE A 270 -2.72 -14.23 -0.34
CA ILE A 270 -2.78 -15.25 -1.39
C ILE A 270 -3.12 -14.65 -2.74
N TRP A 271 -2.30 -14.95 -3.75
CA TRP A 271 -2.68 -14.82 -5.16
C TRP A 271 -3.49 -16.05 -5.59
N LYS A 272 -4.83 -15.99 -5.49
CA LYS A 272 -5.72 -17.17 -5.53
C LYS A 272 -5.61 -17.98 -6.81
N SER A 273 -5.43 -17.33 -7.97
CA SER A 273 -5.27 -18.00 -9.27
C SER A 273 -3.99 -18.84 -9.42
N ARG A 274 -3.10 -18.84 -8.42
CA ARG A 274 -1.80 -19.54 -8.44
C ARG A 274 -1.66 -20.60 -7.34
N VAL A 275 -2.74 -20.89 -6.63
CA VAL A 275 -2.79 -21.96 -5.61
C VAL A 275 -3.91 -22.93 -5.94
N SER A 276 -3.80 -24.17 -5.46
CA SER A 276 -4.83 -25.19 -5.68
C SER A 276 -6.01 -24.98 -4.74
N LYS A 277 -7.21 -25.47 -5.13
CA LYS A 277 -8.38 -25.47 -4.24
C LYS A 277 -8.09 -26.18 -2.91
N ARG A 278 -7.41 -27.33 -2.97
CA ARG A 278 -7.00 -28.09 -1.79
C ARG A 278 -6.14 -27.26 -0.82
N PHE A 279 -5.20 -26.46 -1.33
CA PHE A 279 -4.39 -25.57 -0.50
C PHE A 279 -5.26 -24.53 0.23
N LEU A 280 -6.27 -23.98 -0.45
CA LEU A 280 -7.22 -23.04 0.16
C LEU A 280 -8.04 -23.72 1.25
N ASP A 281 -8.61 -24.89 0.95
CA ASP A 281 -9.41 -25.68 1.90
C ASP A 281 -8.63 -26.00 3.19
N GLU A 282 -7.32 -26.29 3.07
CA GLU A 282 -6.44 -26.55 4.23
C GLU A 282 -6.12 -25.31 5.06
N VAL A 283 -5.92 -24.15 4.41
CA VAL A 283 -5.71 -22.88 5.13
C VAL A 283 -6.96 -22.54 5.94
N GLU A 284 -8.14 -22.69 5.34
CA GLU A 284 -9.43 -22.48 6.01
C GLU A 284 -9.61 -23.46 7.19
N GLN A 285 -9.29 -24.74 7.00
CA GLN A 285 -9.34 -25.75 8.08
C GLN A 285 -8.40 -25.46 9.26
N GLN A 286 -7.30 -24.73 9.02
CA GLN A 286 -6.37 -24.31 10.08
C GLN A 286 -6.85 -23.05 10.82
N GLY A 287 -7.96 -22.44 10.40
CA GLY A 287 -8.49 -21.20 10.98
C GLY A 287 -7.61 -19.99 10.68
N CYS A 288 -6.87 -20.02 9.57
CA CYS A 288 -6.07 -18.88 9.11
C CYS A 288 -6.90 -17.99 8.17
N ASP A 289 -6.98 -16.70 8.48
CA ASP A 289 -7.68 -15.75 7.62
C ASP A 289 -6.99 -15.62 6.26
N LEU A 290 -7.80 -15.60 5.20
CA LEU A 290 -7.37 -15.48 3.81
C LEU A 290 -7.46 -14.02 3.36
N HIS A 291 -6.33 -13.41 3.03
CA HIS A 291 -6.30 -12.10 2.39
C HIS A 291 -6.03 -12.29 0.90
N GLU A 292 -7.01 -12.06 0.04
CA GLU A 292 -6.86 -12.23 -1.40
C GLU A 292 -6.09 -11.06 -2.02
N VAL A 293 -5.05 -11.38 -2.78
CA VAL A 293 -4.20 -10.40 -3.47
C VAL A 293 -4.44 -10.47 -4.97
N GLU A 294 -4.70 -9.30 -5.56
CA GLU A 294 -4.85 -9.13 -7.01
C GLU A 294 -4.08 -7.90 -7.52
N ASP A 295 -3.95 -7.78 -8.84
CA ASP A 295 -3.40 -6.58 -9.47
C ASP A 295 -4.28 -5.35 -9.12
N GLY A 296 -3.64 -4.21 -8.86
CA GLY A 296 -4.35 -2.94 -8.69
C GLY A 296 -4.89 -2.35 -9.99
N PHE A 297 -5.70 -1.30 -9.86
CA PHE A 297 -6.39 -0.68 -11.00
C PHE A 297 -5.48 0.16 -11.89
N ILE A 298 -4.41 0.74 -11.34
CA ILE A 298 -3.33 1.39 -12.09
C ILE A 298 -2.10 0.51 -11.95
N ARG A 299 -1.79 -0.29 -12.97
CA ARG A 299 -0.86 -1.42 -12.81
C ARG A 299 0.55 -1.10 -13.31
N SER A 300 0.68 -0.71 -14.58
CA SER A 300 1.98 -0.51 -15.24
C SER A 300 1.82 0.07 -16.65
N ALA A 301 2.87 0.67 -17.23
CA ALA A 301 2.96 0.89 -18.67
C ALA A 301 3.46 -0.41 -19.35
N GLY A 302 2.54 -1.24 -19.83
CA GLY A 302 2.78 -2.56 -20.40
C GLY A 302 1.91 -3.66 -19.77
N LEU A 303 1.70 -4.77 -20.49
CA LEU A 303 0.86 -5.89 -20.07
C LEU A 303 1.58 -6.78 -19.05
N GLY A 304 0.80 -7.44 -18.18
CA GLY A 304 1.33 -8.45 -17.25
C GLY A 304 1.88 -9.70 -17.96
N ALA A 305 1.42 -9.98 -19.19
CA ALA A 305 1.93 -11.03 -20.06
C ALA A 305 3.42 -10.85 -20.37
N ASP A 306 3.88 -9.60 -20.47
CA ASP A 306 5.26 -9.19 -20.73
C ASP A 306 6.16 -9.21 -19.48
N CYS A 307 5.72 -9.83 -18.37
CA CYS A 307 6.47 -9.85 -17.10
C CYS A 307 6.76 -8.47 -16.49
N VAL A 308 5.98 -7.44 -16.84
CA VAL A 308 6.06 -6.15 -16.16
C VAL A 308 5.51 -6.32 -14.74
N PRO A 309 6.33 -6.06 -13.70
CA PRO A 309 5.91 -6.21 -12.31
C PRO A 309 4.70 -5.34 -11.99
N PRO A 310 3.75 -5.83 -11.16
CA PRO A 310 2.62 -5.02 -10.75
C PRO A 310 3.11 -3.91 -9.83
N LEU A 311 3.06 -2.66 -10.27
CA LEU A 311 3.37 -1.50 -9.43
C LEU A 311 2.19 -1.13 -8.52
N SER A 312 1.09 -1.87 -8.62
CA SER A 312 -0.04 -1.78 -7.72
C SER A 312 -0.65 -3.15 -7.45
N ILE A 313 -1.05 -3.38 -6.20
CA ILE A 313 -1.82 -4.55 -5.77
C ILE A 313 -3.01 -4.11 -4.91
N VAL A 314 -4.00 -4.98 -4.80
CA VAL A 314 -5.03 -4.91 -3.76
C VAL A 314 -4.83 -6.06 -2.79
N VAL A 315 -5.21 -5.87 -1.53
CA VAL A 315 -5.21 -6.92 -0.51
C VAL A 315 -6.56 -6.86 0.19
N ASP A 316 -7.45 -7.75 -0.20
CA ASP A 316 -8.83 -7.81 0.29
C ASP A 316 -8.96 -8.86 1.39
N LYS A 317 -9.48 -8.47 2.55
CA LYS A 317 -9.62 -9.33 3.73
C LYS A 317 -10.99 -9.99 3.80
N VAL A 318 -11.93 -9.62 2.94
CA VAL A 318 -13.31 -10.11 2.96
C VAL A 318 -13.62 -10.93 1.72
N GLY A 319 -13.36 -10.39 0.53
CA GLY A 319 -13.66 -11.04 -0.75
C GLY A 319 -13.24 -10.15 -1.92
N VAL A 320 -12.81 -10.71 -3.05
CA VAL A 320 -12.25 -9.89 -4.13
C VAL A 320 -13.29 -8.97 -4.79
N HIS A 321 -12.92 -7.72 -5.09
CA HIS A 321 -13.80 -6.66 -5.59
C HIS A 321 -14.68 -7.01 -6.82
N PHE A 322 -14.23 -7.92 -7.69
CA PHE A 322 -14.97 -8.30 -8.90
C PHE A 322 -15.96 -9.44 -8.69
N ASP A 323 -16.02 -10.06 -7.51
CA ASP A 323 -16.92 -11.16 -7.20
C ASP A 323 -18.16 -10.64 -6.46
N PRO A 324 -19.33 -10.53 -7.11
CA PRO A 324 -20.54 -10.03 -6.48
C PRO A 324 -21.24 -11.09 -5.61
N ALA A 325 -20.75 -12.32 -5.52
CA ALA A 325 -21.38 -13.37 -4.70
C ALA A 325 -21.26 -13.07 -3.19
N GLN A 326 -20.27 -12.30 -2.77
CA GLN A 326 -19.97 -11.96 -1.38
C GLN A 326 -19.50 -10.50 -1.26
N PRO A 327 -19.54 -9.88 -0.06
CA PRO A 327 -18.97 -8.56 0.13
C PRO A 327 -17.45 -8.55 -0.11
N SER A 328 -16.91 -7.35 -0.34
CA SER A 328 -15.48 -7.07 -0.45
C SER A 328 -15.11 -5.90 0.46
N ASP A 329 -13.83 -5.74 0.79
CA ASP A 329 -13.39 -4.52 1.50
C ASP A 329 -13.72 -3.27 0.69
N LEU A 330 -13.62 -3.32 -0.65
CA LEU A 330 -14.00 -2.20 -1.51
C LEU A 330 -15.51 -1.90 -1.44
N GLU A 331 -16.35 -2.92 -1.46
CA GLU A 331 -17.80 -2.76 -1.32
C GLU A 331 -18.16 -2.17 0.05
N ASN A 332 -17.50 -2.63 1.12
CA ASN A 332 -17.69 -2.10 2.46
C ASN A 332 -17.28 -0.62 2.56
N LEU A 333 -16.17 -0.22 1.91
CA LEU A 333 -15.74 1.18 1.83
C LEU A 333 -16.79 2.06 1.13
N LEU A 334 -17.30 1.60 -0.01
CA LEU A 334 -18.31 2.34 -0.79
C LEU A 334 -19.67 2.42 -0.08
N GLN A 335 -20.06 1.33 0.58
CA GLN A 335 -21.31 1.26 1.34
C GLN A 335 -21.27 2.16 2.58
N ALA A 336 -20.13 2.23 3.28
CA ALA A 336 -19.96 3.09 4.44
C ALA A 336 -19.93 4.59 4.10
N GLY A 337 -19.34 4.98 2.96
CA GLY A 337 -19.37 6.36 2.46
C GLY A 337 -18.57 7.37 3.28
N ASN A 338 -17.64 6.92 4.13
CA ASN A 338 -16.84 7.79 5.01
C ASN A 338 -15.62 8.36 4.27
N PHE A 339 -15.82 9.42 3.48
CA PHE A 339 -14.76 10.10 2.73
C PHE A 339 -14.52 11.53 3.25
N PRO A 340 -13.46 11.77 4.03
CA PRO A 340 -13.13 13.12 4.50
C PRO A 340 -12.87 14.08 3.33
N PRO A 341 -13.17 15.40 3.48
CA PRO A 341 -12.97 16.38 2.40
C PRO A 341 -11.57 16.35 1.77
N ALA A 342 -10.52 16.24 2.59
CA ALA A 342 -9.14 16.15 2.09
C ALA A 342 -8.87 14.92 1.20
N ILE A 343 -9.60 13.83 1.39
CA ILE A 343 -9.52 12.64 0.51
C ILE A 343 -10.28 12.89 -0.80
N LEU A 344 -11.42 13.58 -0.75
CA LEU A 344 -12.18 13.94 -1.95
C LEU A 344 -11.42 14.94 -2.81
N ASP A 345 -10.77 15.94 -2.21
CA ASP A 345 -9.92 16.91 -2.92
C ASP A 345 -8.75 16.21 -3.63
N ARG A 346 -8.10 15.26 -2.93
CA ARG A 346 -7.06 14.41 -3.51
C ARG A 346 -7.59 13.53 -4.64
N ALA A 347 -8.79 12.96 -4.49
CA ALA A 347 -9.42 12.12 -5.50
C ALA A 347 -9.75 12.90 -6.78
N GLU A 348 -10.29 14.11 -6.65
CA GLU A 348 -10.56 15.00 -7.80
C GLU A 348 -9.25 15.40 -8.51
N ALA A 349 -8.21 15.77 -7.75
CA ALA A 349 -6.90 16.09 -8.31
C ALA A 349 -6.28 14.89 -9.04
N LEU A 350 -6.33 13.70 -8.45
CA LEU A 350 -5.82 12.46 -9.05
C LEU A 350 -6.61 12.09 -10.31
N ARG A 351 -7.94 12.17 -10.27
CA ARG A 351 -8.81 11.93 -11.43
C ARG A 351 -8.40 12.81 -12.60
N ARG A 352 -8.29 14.12 -12.38
CA ARG A 352 -7.88 15.08 -13.40
C ARG A 352 -6.51 14.73 -13.98
N GLN A 353 -5.54 14.43 -13.13
CA GLN A 353 -4.20 14.03 -13.56
C GLN A 353 -4.22 12.76 -14.43
N ILE A 354 -5.01 11.75 -14.07
CA ILE A 354 -5.14 10.50 -14.85
C ILE A 354 -5.76 10.77 -16.22
N VAL A 355 -6.83 11.57 -16.27
CA VAL A 355 -7.53 11.90 -17.52
C VAL A 355 -6.63 12.72 -18.44
N GLU A 356 -5.99 13.78 -17.94
CA GLU A 356 -5.11 14.66 -18.72
C GLU A 356 -3.86 13.94 -19.25
N SER A 357 -3.31 12.99 -18.48
CA SER A 357 -2.12 12.22 -18.89
C SER A 357 -2.45 11.00 -19.75
N GLY A 358 -3.73 10.67 -19.96
CA GLY A 358 -4.16 9.50 -20.71
C GLY A 358 -3.70 8.16 -20.10
N VAL A 359 -3.41 8.14 -18.80
CA VAL A 359 -3.02 6.92 -18.07
C VAL A 359 -4.23 5.98 -17.96
N SER A 360 -3.97 4.70 -18.19
CA SER A 360 -4.90 3.57 -18.10
C SER A 360 -4.17 2.36 -17.48
N LYS A 361 -4.87 1.27 -17.17
CA LYS A 361 -4.29 0.11 -16.45
C LYS A 361 -2.97 -0.41 -17.03
N TYR A 362 -2.86 -0.45 -18.36
CA TYR A 362 -1.70 -1.01 -19.08
C TYR A 362 -0.99 -0.02 -20.02
N SER A 363 -1.46 1.22 -20.12
CA SER A 363 -0.91 2.20 -21.06
C SER A 363 -0.78 3.58 -20.42
N ALA A 364 0.26 4.30 -20.80
CA ALA A 364 0.40 5.72 -20.53
C ALA A 364 0.56 6.43 -21.87
N GLY A 365 -0.34 7.38 -22.14
CA GLY A 365 -0.42 8.04 -23.44
C GLY A 365 -1.09 7.20 -24.54
N GLY A 366 -1.62 7.90 -25.53
CA GLY A 366 -2.23 7.37 -26.75
C GLY A 366 -2.43 8.51 -27.73
N GLN A 367 -2.28 8.25 -29.03
CA GLN A 367 -2.62 9.27 -30.03
C GLN A 367 -4.13 9.49 -30.00
N SER A 368 -4.54 10.75 -29.94
CA SER A 368 -5.95 11.12 -30.04
C SER A 368 -6.53 10.53 -31.33
N MET A 369 -7.72 9.96 -31.21
CA MET A 369 -8.44 9.39 -32.35
C MET A 369 -9.44 10.41 -32.88
N ALA A 370 -9.40 10.65 -34.19
CA ALA A 370 -10.44 11.43 -34.84
C ALA A 370 -11.77 10.67 -34.74
N ARG A 371 -12.81 11.36 -34.26
CA ARG A 371 -14.16 10.82 -34.25
C ARG A 371 -14.66 10.67 -35.70
N PRO A 372 -15.20 9.50 -36.09
CA PRO A 372 -15.86 9.35 -37.38
C PRO A 372 -16.93 10.42 -37.59
N ALA A 373 -17.03 10.96 -38.80
CA ALA A 373 -18.00 12.02 -39.11
C ALA A 373 -19.44 11.49 -39.03
N GLY A 374 -20.34 12.30 -38.48
CA GLY A 374 -21.76 12.00 -38.36
C GLY A 374 -22.35 12.46 -37.03
N GLU A 375 -23.68 12.51 -36.97
CA GLU A 375 -24.43 12.95 -35.78
C GLU A 375 -24.79 11.80 -34.83
N ARG A 376 -24.47 10.56 -35.23
CA ARG A 376 -24.77 9.36 -34.41
C ARG A 376 -24.01 9.40 -33.09
N ARG A 377 -24.67 8.91 -32.04
CA ARG A 377 -24.05 8.58 -30.76
C ARG A 377 -22.98 7.50 -31.00
N HIS A 378 -21.77 7.71 -30.51
CA HIS A 378 -20.67 6.75 -30.65
C HIS A 378 -20.57 5.92 -29.38
N VAL A 379 -20.63 4.60 -29.53
CA VAL A 379 -20.69 3.67 -28.41
C VAL A 379 -19.60 2.63 -28.55
N LEU A 380 -18.79 2.46 -27.50
CA LEU A 380 -17.77 1.43 -27.44
C LEU A 380 -18.32 0.14 -26.83
N VAL A 381 -17.97 -1.01 -27.40
CA VAL A 381 -18.20 -2.32 -26.80
C VAL A 381 -16.85 -3.01 -26.67
N THR A 382 -16.44 -3.33 -25.43
CA THR A 382 -15.14 -3.97 -25.20
C THR A 382 -15.28 -5.47 -25.07
N GLY A 383 -14.60 -6.21 -25.94
CA GLY A 383 -14.41 -7.64 -25.76
C GLY A 383 -13.62 -7.94 -24.48
N GLN A 384 -13.96 -9.05 -23.83
CA GLN A 384 -13.30 -9.53 -22.63
C GLN A 384 -12.79 -10.96 -22.82
N VAL A 385 -11.87 -11.36 -21.96
CA VAL A 385 -11.43 -12.75 -21.85
C VAL A 385 -12.52 -13.54 -21.12
N GLU A 386 -13.16 -14.49 -21.79
CA GLU A 386 -14.36 -15.17 -21.28
C GLU A 386 -14.08 -16.06 -20.06
N ASP A 387 -12.85 -16.56 -19.92
CA ASP A 387 -12.40 -17.33 -18.76
C ASP A 387 -11.69 -16.47 -17.70
N ASP A 388 -11.83 -15.14 -17.77
CA ASP A 388 -11.38 -14.25 -16.70
C ASP A 388 -12.26 -14.42 -15.45
N ARG A 389 -11.65 -14.38 -14.27
CA ARG A 389 -12.38 -14.53 -13.00
C ARG A 389 -13.45 -13.46 -12.81
N SER A 390 -13.21 -12.24 -13.26
CA SER A 390 -14.20 -11.17 -13.21
C SER A 390 -15.43 -11.46 -14.09
N VAL A 391 -15.26 -12.15 -15.22
CA VAL A 391 -16.37 -12.58 -16.09
C VAL A 391 -17.07 -13.80 -15.52
N ILE A 392 -16.32 -14.78 -15.01
CA ILE A 392 -16.89 -15.99 -14.39
C ILE A 392 -17.73 -15.64 -13.15
N CYS A 393 -17.23 -14.76 -12.28
CA CYS A 393 -17.93 -14.38 -11.06
C CYS A 393 -19.01 -13.31 -11.29
N GLY A 394 -18.68 -12.29 -12.09
CA GLY A 394 -19.51 -11.09 -12.26
C GLY A 394 -20.28 -11.00 -13.58
N GLY A 395 -20.13 -11.95 -14.50
CA GLY A 395 -20.67 -11.85 -15.86
C GLY A 395 -22.19 -12.04 -15.98
N GLY A 396 -22.83 -12.58 -14.95
CA GLY A 396 -24.27 -12.82 -14.94
C GLY A 396 -24.69 -13.76 -16.08
N GLU A 397 -25.73 -13.35 -16.83
CA GLU A 397 -26.31 -14.14 -17.92
C GLU A 397 -25.65 -13.90 -19.28
N VAL A 398 -24.60 -13.08 -19.37
CA VAL A 398 -23.97 -12.73 -20.65
C VAL A 398 -23.19 -13.92 -21.20
N ALA A 399 -23.60 -14.45 -22.34
CA ALA A 399 -23.01 -15.62 -22.98
C ALA A 399 -21.89 -15.24 -23.96
N GLY A 400 -20.79 -14.69 -23.42
CA GLY A 400 -19.59 -14.36 -24.19
C GLY A 400 -19.68 -13.05 -24.98
N ASN A 401 -18.64 -12.79 -25.79
CA ASN A 401 -18.46 -11.47 -26.42
C ASN A 401 -19.50 -11.15 -27.51
N LEU A 402 -19.95 -12.17 -28.27
CA LEU A 402 -20.97 -11.97 -29.29
C LEU A 402 -22.34 -11.64 -28.67
N ASP A 403 -22.69 -12.26 -27.54
CA ASP A 403 -23.92 -11.93 -26.81
C ASP A 403 -23.88 -10.50 -26.27
N LEU A 404 -22.75 -10.07 -25.69
CA LEU A 404 -22.55 -8.67 -25.29
C LEU A 404 -22.83 -7.70 -26.45
N LEU A 405 -22.28 -7.99 -27.64
CA LEU A 405 -22.42 -7.12 -28.80
C LEU A 405 -23.88 -7.06 -29.30
N LYS A 406 -24.57 -8.20 -29.31
CA LYS A 406 -26.01 -8.28 -29.64
C LYS A 406 -26.85 -7.47 -28.68
N ARG A 407 -26.60 -7.60 -27.37
CA ARG A 407 -27.30 -6.85 -26.34
C ARG A 407 -27.03 -5.35 -26.45
N ALA A 408 -25.78 -4.95 -26.71
CA ALA A 408 -25.42 -3.56 -26.93
C ALA A 408 -26.16 -2.97 -28.14
N ARG A 409 -26.17 -3.66 -29.29
CA ARG A 409 -26.94 -3.22 -30.47
C ARG A 409 -28.44 -3.13 -30.20
N ALA A 410 -29.00 -4.04 -29.41
CA ALA A 410 -30.41 -3.98 -29.05
C ALA A 410 -30.76 -2.78 -28.15
N GLN A 411 -29.83 -2.36 -27.28
CA GLN A 411 -30.00 -1.17 -26.43
C GLN A 411 -29.72 0.15 -27.19
N GLU A 412 -28.83 0.11 -28.17
CA GLU A 412 -28.36 1.27 -28.93
C GLU A 412 -28.58 1.04 -30.45
N PRO A 413 -29.84 0.97 -30.93
CA PRO A 413 -30.14 0.56 -32.31
C PRO A 413 -29.56 1.51 -33.37
N ASP A 414 -29.58 2.82 -33.10
CA ASP A 414 -29.16 3.87 -34.05
C ASP A 414 -27.72 4.36 -33.84
N ALA A 415 -27.03 3.86 -32.82
CA ALA A 415 -25.67 4.29 -32.49
C ALA A 415 -24.64 3.79 -33.51
N TYR A 416 -23.52 4.50 -33.61
CA TYR A 416 -22.30 4.01 -34.23
C TYR A 416 -21.53 3.15 -33.22
N ILE A 417 -21.62 1.83 -33.36
CA ILE A 417 -21.02 0.88 -32.41
C ILE A 417 -19.63 0.50 -32.88
N ILE A 418 -18.64 0.73 -32.01
CA ILE A 418 -17.26 0.33 -32.21
C ILE A 418 -16.99 -0.87 -31.30
N TYR A 419 -16.54 -1.98 -31.88
CA TYR A 419 -16.07 -3.12 -31.10
C TYR A 419 -14.55 -3.07 -30.95
N LYS A 420 -14.06 -3.17 -29.70
CA LYS A 420 -12.65 -3.37 -29.40
C LYS A 420 -12.42 -4.77 -28.85
N PRO A 421 -11.80 -5.68 -29.62
CA PRO A 421 -11.37 -6.98 -29.11
C PRO A 421 -10.34 -6.85 -27.97
N HIS A 422 -10.30 -7.84 -27.07
CA HIS A 422 -9.28 -7.90 -26.03
C HIS A 422 -7.94 -8.35 -26.63
N PRO A 423 -6.79 -7.69 -26.30
CA PRO A 423 -5.50 -8.02 -26.88
C PRO A 423 -5.07 -9.48 -26.66
N ASP A 424 -5.29 -10.04 -25.47
CA ASP A 424 -4.95 -11.46 -25.19
C ASP A 424 -5.81 -12.47 -25.98
N VAL A 425 -7.01 -12.08 -26.39
CA VAL A 425 -7.88 -12.90 -27.25
C VAL A 425 -7.38 -12.85 -28.69
N GLU A 426 -7.05 -11.65 -29.18
CA GLU A 426 -6.46 -11.46 -30.51
C GLU A 426 -5.11 -12.17 -30.67
N ALA A 427 -4.30 -12.20 -29.61
CA ALA A 427 -3.04 -12.94 -29.59
C ALA A 427 -3.23 -14.48 -29.55
N GLY A 428 -4.48 -14.97 -29.47
CA GLY A 428 -4.81 -16.39 -29.39
C GLY A 428 -4.43 -17.04 -28.07
N HIS A 429 -4.18 -16.25 -27.01
CA HIS A 429 -3.76 -16.76 -25.71
C HIS A 429 -4.93 -17.15 -24.81
N ARG A 430 -6.14 -16.65 -25.08
CA ARG A 430 -7.32 -16.81 -24.22
C ARG A 430 -8.61 -16.97 -25.03
N LYS A 431 -9.65 -17.47 -24.37
CA LYS A 431 -11.00 -17.66 -24.96
C LYS A 431 -11.74 -16.33 -25.12
N GLY A 432 -12.59 -16.26 -26.14
CA GLY A 432 -13.44 -15.10 -26.43
C GLY A 432 -13.35 -14.55 -27.86
N HIS A 433 -12.66 -15.25 -28.77
CA HIS A 433 -12.57 -14.80 -30.16
C HIS A 433 -13.92 -14.89 -30.85
N VAL A 434 -14.27 -13.85 -31.59
CA VAL A 434 -15.48 -13.77 -32.42
C VAL A 434 -15.03 -13.40 -33.83
N ALA A 435 -15.52 -14.12 -34.83
CA ALA A 435 -15.19 -13.83 -36.23
C ALA A 435 -15.69 -12.44 -36.64
N ASP A 436 -14.89 -11.72 -37.41
CA ASP A 436 -15.17 -10.35 -37.86
C ASP A 436 -16.53 -10.20 -38.55
N GLU A 437 -16.94 -11.18 -39.36
CA GLU A 437 -18.26 -11.20 -40.03
C GLU A 437 -19.42 -11.14 -39.03
N HIS A 438 -19.31 -11.88 -37.91
CA HIS A 438 -20.31 -11.85 -36.85
C HIS A 438 -20.24 -10.57 -36.03
N ILE A 439 -19.05 -9.99 -35.84
CA ILE A 439 -18.90 -8.70 -35.17
C ILE A 439 -19.57 -7.59 -35.99
N LEU A 440 -19.25 -7.51 -37.28
CA LEU A 440 -19.78 -6.47 -38.20
C LEU A 440 -21.27 -6.62 -38.48
N SER A 441 -21.89 -7.75 -38.10
CA SER A 441 -23.36 -7.90 -38.11
C SER A 441 -24.04 -7.06 -37.02
N PHE A 442 -23.29 -6.62 -35.99
CA PHE A 442 -23.82 -5.86 -34.85
C PHE A 442 -23.03 -4.57 -34.53
N ALA A 443 -21.77 -4.47 -34.97
CA ALA A 443 -20.93 -3.28 -34.86
C ALA A 443 -20.76 -2.59 -36.22
N ASP A 444 -20.54 -1.28 -36.20
CA ASP A 444 -20.19 -0.48 -37.39
C ASP A 444 -18.69 -0.56 -37.70
N ASP A 445 -17.84 -0.78 -36.69
CA ASP A 445 -16.38 -0.81 -36.85
C ASP A 445 -15.68 -1.73 -35.82
N ILE A 446 -14.49 -2.21 -36.17
CA ILE A 446 -13.61 -3.00 -35.30
C ILE A 446 -12.27 -2.29 -35.13
N VAL A 447 -12.00 -1.80 -33.92
CA VAL A 447 -10.76 -1.09 -33.61
C VAL A 447 -9.81 -1.92 -32.76
N ARG A 448 -8.67 -2.29 -33.33
CA ARG A 448 -7.66 -3.16 -32.67
C ARG A 448 -6.50 -2.36 -32.09
N ASP A 449 -5.90 -1.49 -32.89
CA ASP A 449 -4.59 -0.90 -32.59
C ASP A 449 -4.63 0.36 -31.71
N ALA A 450 -5.82 0.90 -31.44
CA ALA A 450 -5.96 2.08 -30.60
C ALA A 450 -5.89 1.77 -29.10
N SER A 451 -5.33 2.69 -28.33
CA SER A 451 -5.41 2.60 -26.87
C SER A 451 -6.86 2.72 -26.41
N ILE A 452 -7.19 2.05 -25.31
CA ILE A 452 -8.53 2.15 -24.72
C ILE A 452 -8.83 3.60 -24.30
N SER A 453 -7.84 4.33 -23.79
CA SER A 453 -7.98 5.74 -23.42
C SER A 453 -8.41 6.63 -24.58
N ALA A 454 -7.76 6.50 -25.75
CA ALA A 454 -8.11 7.29 -26.93
C ALA A 454 -9.52 7.00 -27.44
N LEU A 455 -9.96 5.74 -27.35
CA LEU A 455 -11.34 5.36 -27.69
C LEU A 455 -12.34 5.95 -26.69
N LEU A 456 -12.06 5.83 -25.38
CA LEU A 456 -12.92 6.40 -24.34
C LEU A 456 -13.07 7.91 -24.47
N ASP A 457 -11.99 8.62 -24.81
CA ASP A 457 -12.03 10.07 -25.00
C ASP A 457 -12.94 10.45 -26.18
N MET A 458 -12.98 9.62 -27.23
CA MET A 458 -13.74 9.85 -28.48
C MET A 458 -15.24 9.50 -28.40
N VAL A 459 -15.59 8.40 -27.72
CA VAL A 459 -16.98 7.89 -27.66
C VAL A 459 -17.85 8.66 -26.66
N ASP A 460 -19.16 8.52 -26.76
CA ASP A 460 -20.14 9.09 -25.83
C ASP A 460 -20.45 8.14 -24.66
N GLY A 461 -20.45 6.84 -24.94
CA GLY A 461 -20.72 5.80 -23.94
C GLY A 461 -20.05 4.47 -24.24
N ILE A 462 -20.16 3.54 -23.28
CA ILE A 462 -19.57 2.21 -23.36
C ILE A 462 -20.50 1.14 -22.78
N HIS A 463 -20.55 -0.03 -23.42
CA HIS A 463 -21.10 -1.25 -22.84
C HIS A 463 -19.98 -2.22 -22.45
N VAL A 464 -20.09 -2.77 -21.25
CA VAL A 464 -19.13 -3.73 -20.68
C VAL A 464 -19.86 -4.88 -20.00
N ILE A 465 -19.20 -6.04 -19.87
CA ILE A 465 -19.66 -7.06 -18.92
C ILE A 465 -19.17 -6.64 -17.53
N THR A 466 -17.88 -6.76 -17.30
CA THR A 466 -17.21 -6.46 -16.02
C THR A 466 -15.88 -5.72 -16.18
N SER A 467 -15.54 -5.31 -17.41
CA SER A 467 -14.25 -4.72 -17.78
C SER A 467 -13.90 -3.50 -16.93
N LEU A 468 -12.62 -3.33 -16.58
CA LEU A 468 -12.16 -2.08 -15.95
C LEU A 468 -12.38 -0.85 -16.84
N ALA A 469 -12.50 -1.03 -18.15
CA ALA A 469 -12.79 0.06 -19.09
C ALA A 469 -14.06 0.84 -18.73
N GLY A 470 -15.06 0.20 -18.12
CA GLY A 470 -16.26 0.90 -17.63
C GLY A 470 -15.93 1.89 -16.50
N PHE A 471 -15.08 1.52 -15.54
CA PHE A 471 -14.60 2.46 -14.53
C PHE A 471 -13.76 3.59 -15.16
N GLU A 472 -12.87 3.27 -16.11
CA GLU A 472 -12.08 4.28 -16.83
C GLU A 472 -12.94 5.25 -17.64
N ALA A 473 -14.13 4.82 -18.07
CA ALA A 473 -15.13 5.65 -18.75
C ALA A 473 -15.87 6.56 -17.75
N LEU A 474 -16.25 6.04 -16.57
CA LEU A 474 -16.88 6.85 -15.51
C LEU A 474 -15.99 8.02 -15.09
N ILE A 475 -14.70 7.80 -14.87
CA ILE A 475 -13.78 8.88 -14.47
C ILE A 475 -13.63 9.96 -15.56
N ARG A 476 -13.89 9.61 -16.83
CA ARG A 476 -13.92 10.51 -18.00
C ARG A 476 -15.29 11.14 -18.25
N GLY A 477 -16.29 10.84 -17.42
CA GLY A 477 -17.65 11.39 -17.56
C GLY A 477 -18.40 10.81 -18.75
N LYS A 478 -18.13 9.56 -19.13
CA LYS A 478 -18.84 8.86 -20.22
C LYS A 478 -19.99 8.04 -19.64
N ASP A 479 -21.02 7.82 -20.47
CA ASP A 479 -22.14 6.96 -20.09
C ASP A 479 -21.68 5.49 -20.06
N VAL A 480 -22.07 4.75 -19.03
CA VAL A 480 -21.63 3.35 -18.85
C VAL A 480 -22.82 2.44 -18.61
N VAL A 481 -22.93 1.42 -19.45
CA VAL A 481 -23.92 0.35 -19.32
C VAL A 481 -23.20 -0.95 -18.95
N THR A 482 -23.60 -1.55 -17.84
CA THR A 482 -23.02 -2.79 -17.33
C THR A 482 -23.99 -3.95 -17.58
N HIS A 483 -23.54 -4.95 -18.35
CA HIS A 483 -24.31 -6.17 -18.59
C HIS A 483 -24.03 -7.25 -17.53
N GLY A 484 -22.87 -7.18 -16.88
CA GLY A 484 -22.56 -7.93 -15.67
C GLY A 484 -22.64 -7.04 -14.43
N ILE A 485 -21.97 -7.48 -13.35
CA ILE A 485 -21.95 -6.82 -12.04
C ILE A 485 -20.51 -6.53 -11.63
N PRO A 486 -19.82 -5.57 -12.28
CA PRO A 486 -18.49 -5.13 -11.83
C PRO A 486 -18.55 -4.43 -10.47
N PHE A 487 -17.38 -4.17 -9.89
CA PHE A 487 -17.26 -3.50 -8.58
C PHE A 487 -17.90 -2.10 -8.52
N TYR A 488 -18.00 -1.42 -9.68
CA TYR A 488 -18.55 -0.07 -9.81
C TYR A 488 -20.03 -0.03 -10.22
N ALA A 489 -20.69 -1.17 -10.40
CA ALA A 489 -22.12 -1.28 -10.66
C ALA A 489 -22.94 -1.26 -9.36
N GLY A 490 -24.17 -0.75 -9.40
CA GLY A 490 -25.09 -0.73 -8.26
C GLY A 490 -24.94 0.48 -7.31
N TRP A 491 -24.17 1.50 -7.71
CA TRP A 491 -23.94 2.71 -6.90
C TRP A 491 -24.61 3.96 -7.49
N GLY A 492 -25.41 3.81 -8.56
CA GLY A 492 -26.09 4.92 -9.25
C GLY A 492 -25.22 5.70 -10.24
N LEU A 493 -24.07 5.15 -10.64
CA LEU A 493 -23.16 5.74 -11.64
C LEU A 493 -23.30 5.13 -13.04
N THR A 494 -23.97 3.99 -13.13
CA THR A 494 -24.08 3.13 -14.32
C THR A 494 -25.53 2.80 -14.59
N THR A 495 -25.85 2.51 -15.85
CA THR A 495 -27.07 1.79 -16.20
C THR A 495 -26.81 0.30 -16.01
N ASP A 496 -27.34 -0.25 -14.92
CA ASP A 496 -27.10 -1.64 -14.52
C ASP A 496 -28.14 -2.58 -15.13
N LEU A 497 -27.71 -3.46 -16.02
CA LEU A 497 -28.55 -4.53 -16.59
C LEU A 497 -28.34 -5.86 -15.87
N GLY A 498 -27.23 -6.02 -15.16
CA GLY A 498 -26.99 -7.14 -14.25
C GLY A 498 -27.82 -7.04 -12.96
N VAL A 499 -28.09 -8.18 -12.33
CA VAL A 499 -28.86 -8.22 -11.06
C VAL A 499 -28.00 -7.74 -9.90
N ILE A 500 -28.14 -6.47 -9.54
CA ILE A 500 -27.36 -5.86 -8.45
C ILE A 500 -27.64 -6.55 -7.10
N PRO A 501 -26.60 -6.94 -6.33
CA PRO A 501 -26.78 -7.48 -4.99
C PRO A 501 -27.55 -6.51 -4.09
N ALA A 502 -28.59 -7.01 -3.41
CA ALA A 502 -29.46 -6.20 -2.54
C ALA A 502 -28.72 -5.47 -1.39
N ARG A 503 -27.48 -5.85 -1.10
CA ARG A 503 -26.61 -5.21 -0.09
C ARG A 503 -25.96 -3.91 -0.58
N ARG A 504 -25.87 -3.67 -1.89
CA ARG A 504 -25.41 -2.38 -2.45
C ARG A 504 -26.58 -1.41 -2.47
N THR A 505 -26.67 -0.61 -1.41
CA THR A 505 -27.82 0.30 -1.18
C THR A 505 -27.44 1.77 -1.18
N ALA A 506 -26.15 2.08 -1.10
CA ALA A 506 -25.66 3.45 -1.16
C ALA A 506 -25.62 3.98 -2.60
N HIS A 507 -25.80 5.29 -2.75
CA HIS A 507 -25.47 6.01 -3.98
C HIS A 507 -24.12 6.71 -3.82
N ARG A 508 -23.27 6.64 -4.85
CA ARG A 508 -21.94 7.25 -4.85
C ARG A 508 -21.78 8.20 -6.03
N ASN A 509 -21.01 9.26 -5.84
CA ASN A 509 -20.52 10.05 -6.97
C ASN A 509 -19.16 9.52 -7.47
N VAL A 510 -18.73 10.00 -8.64
CA VAL A 510 -17.49 9.53 -9.28
C VAL A 510 -16.24 9.81 -8.42
N ILE A 511 -16.23 10.87 -7.61
CA ILE A 511 -15.08 11.25 -6.76
C ILE A 511 -14.98 10.35 -5.54
N GLU A 512 -16.11 9.98 -4.94
CA GLU A 512 -16.17 8.97 -3.89
C GLU A 512 -15.71 7.61 -4.41
N LEU A 513 -16.13 7.24 -5.64
CA LEU A 513 -15.65 6.02 -6.28
C LEU A 513 -14.13 6.06 -6.51
N VAL A 514 -13.59 7.17 -7.03
CA VAL A 514 -12.14 7.35 -7.20
C VAL A 514 -11.39 7.29 -5.86
N ALA A 515 -11.91 7.90 -4.81
CA ALA A 515 -11.32 7.85 -3.47
C ALA A 515 -11.21 6.41 -2.97
N ALA A 516 -12.29 5.63 -3.04
CA ALA A 516 -12.28 4.24 -2.61
C ALA A 516 -11.34 3.40 -3.48
N VAL A 517 -11.48 3.49 -4.81
CA VAL A 517 -10.87 2.59 -5.79
C VAL A 517 -9.39 2.90 -6.00
N LEU A 518 -8.96 4.16 -5.92
CA LEU A 518 -7.59 4.57 -6.25
C LEU A 518 -6.77 5.08 -5.06
N LEU A 519 -7.39 5.55 -3.97
CA LEU A 519 -6.64 6.08 -2.82
C LEU A 519 -6.59 5.10 -1.64
N LEU A 520 -7.73 4.49 -1.29
CA LEU A 520 -7.88 3.78 -0.01
C LEU A 520 -7.72 2.26 -0.11
N TYR A 521 -8.20 1.66 -1.19
CA TYR A 521 -8.21 0.20 -1.36
C TYR A 521 -6.89 -0.37 -1.91
N PRO A 522 -6.27 0.19 -2.99
CA PRO A 522 -5.03 -0.33 -3.55
C PRO A 522 -3.78 0.18 -2.83
N ARG A 523 -2.69 -0.52 -3.07
CA ARG A 523 -1.34 -0.21 -2.59
C ARG A 523 -0.43 -0.02 -3.81
N TYR A 524 0.48 0.94 -3.75
CA TYR A 524 1.35 1.30 -4.87
C TYR A 524 2.81 1.26 -4.51
N LEU A 525 3.65 0.90 -5.48
CA LEU A 525 5.11 0.90 -5.38
C LEU A 525 5.68 1.89 -6.41
N ASP A 526 6.57 2.77 -5.96
CA ASP A 526 7.30 3.62 -6.90
C ASP A 526 8.30 2.76 -7.70
N PRO A 527 8.24 2.77 -9.04
CA PRO A 527 9.14 1.97 -9.87
C PRO A 527 10.62 2.33 -9.72
N ILE A 528 10.94 3.55 -9.27
CA ILE A 528 12.31 4.05 -9.12
C ILE A 528 12.88 3.69 -7.76
N THR A 529 12.23 4.17 -6.68
CA THR A 529 12.76 4.01 -5.32
C THR A 529 12.46 2.64 -4.70
N SER A 530 11.51 1.89 -5.28
CA SER A 530 10.94 0.67 -4.68
C SER A 530 10.34 0.88 -3.29
N LEU A 531 9.98 2.13 -2.95
CA LEU A 531 9.21 2.46 -1.76
C LEU A 531 7.72 2.34 -2.04
N PRO A 532 6.91 1.91 -1.06
CA PRO A 532 5.48 2.10 -1.13
C PRO A 532 5.17 3.60 -1.29
N CYS A 533 4.27 3.96 -2.19
CA CYS A 533 4.00 5.35 -2.53
C CYS A 533 2.50 5.65 -2.61
N PRO A 534 2.11 6.94 -2.51
CA PRO A 534 0.78 7.36 -2.92
C PRO A 534 0.57 7.18 -4.44
N PRO A 535 -0.68 6.95 -4.91
CA PRO A 535 -0.99 6.78 -6.33
C PRO A 535 -0.52 7.95 -7.20
N GLU A 536 -0.53 9.17 -6.65
CA GLU A 536 -0.09 10.39 -7.34
C GLU A 536 1.36 10.25 -7.83
N VAL A 537 2.24 9.62 -7.04
CA VAL A 537 3.62 9.34 -7.42
C VAL A 537 3.64 8.38 -8.60
N LEU A 538 2.94 7.25 -8.51
CA LEU A 538 2.92 6.27 -9.58
C LEU A 538 2.36 6.85 -10.89
N VAL A 539 1.25 7.60 -10.83
CA VAL A 539 0.67 8.25 -12.02
C VAL A 539 1.66 9.23 -12.64
N LYS A 540 2.37 10.04 -11.86
CA LYS A 540 3.42 10.94 -12.38
C LYS A 540 4.53 10.15 -13.09
N ARG A 541 4.97 9.02 -12.51
CA ARG A 541 6.00 8.16 -13.12
C ARG A 541 5.53 7.57 -14.45
N LEU A 542 4.32 7.01 -14.48
CA LEU A 542 3.75 6.41 -15.68
C LEU A 542 3.54 7.45 -16.78
N ALA A 543 3.02 8.63 -16.44
CA ALA A 543 2.86 9.75 -17.37
C ALA A 543 4.21 10.23 -17.95
N ALA A 544 5.28 10.20 -17.14
CA ALA A 544 6.64 10.49 -17.59
C ALA A 544 7.30 9.33 -18.36
N GLY A 545 6.58 8.23 -18.63
CA GLY A 545 7.09 7.08 -19.37
C GLY A 545 8.06 6.19 -18.58
N VAL A 546 8.17 6.36 -17.26
CA VAL A 546 9.04 5.54 -16.41
C VAL A 546 8.48 4.11 -16.32
N ARG A 547 9.33 3.13 -16.60
CA ARG A 547 9.00 1.70 -16.56
C ARG A 547 9.95 0.95 -15.63
N LYS A 548 9.41 -0.03 -14.87
CA LYS A 548 10.21 -1.01 -14.14
C LYS A 548 10.36 -2.26 -15.01
N GLU A 549 11.49 -2.37 -15.70
CA GLU A 549 11.74 -3.51 -16.60
C GLU A 549 12.61 -4.57 -15.93
N ASN A 550 12.11 -5.81 -15.86
CA ASN A 550 12.92 -6.99 -15.53
C ASN A 550 13.53 -7.56 -16.82
N TRP A 551 14.50 -6.84 -17.41
CA TRP A 551 15.07 -7.10 -18.73
C TRP A 551 15.48 -8.58 -18.95
N ALA A 552 16.03 -9.23 -17.92
CA ALA A 552 16.48 -10.62 -17.99
C ALA A 552 15.32 -11.61 -18.23
N ILE A 553 14.18 -11.39 -17.56
CA ILE A 553 13.00 -12.26 -17.63
C ILE A 553 12.20 -11.99 -18.90
N VAL A 554 12.08 -10.72 -19.29
CA VAL A 554 11.44 -10.30 -20.54
C VAL A 554 12.14 -10.95 -21.74
N SER A 555 13.47 -10.94 -21.74
CA SER A 555 14.28 -11.54 -22.80
C SER A 555 14.10 -13.07 -22.87
N LEU A 556 14.14 -13.75 -21.73
CA LEU A 556 13.90 -15.20 -21.63
C LEU A 556 12.50 -15.59 -22.13
N ARG A 557 11.45 -14.84 -21.78
CA ARG A 557 10.09 -15.12 -22.25
C ARG A 557 9.88 -14.78 -23.72
N ARG A 558 10.49 -13.71 -24.24
CA ARG A 558 10.43 -13.40 -25.68
C ARG A 558 11.09 -14.51 -26.50
N LEU A 559 12.19 -15.06 -26.00
CA LEU A 559 12.84 -16.25 -26.59
C LEU A 559 11.93 -17.49 -26.50
N GLN A 560 11.31 -17.74 -25.34
CA GLN A 560 10.38 -18.86 -25.15
C GLN A 560 9.14 -18.76 -26.05
N GLY A 561 8.52 -17.58 -26.14
CA GLY A 561 7.37 -17.30 -27.00
C GLY A 561 7.71 -17.43 -28.49
N SER A 562 8.84 -16.88 -28.91
CA SER A 562 9.34 -17.03 -30.29
C SER A 562 9.62 -18.49 -30.65
N ALA A 563 10.17 -19.27 -29.71
CA ALA A 563 10.42 -20.70 -29.90
C ALA A 563 9.10 -21.48 -30.03
N ARG A 564 8.11 -21.23 -29.14
CA ARG A 564 6.78 -21.84 -29.22
C ARG A 564 6.06 -21.51 -30.53
N GLN A 565 6.14 -20.26 -31.00
CA GLN A 565 5.51 -19.85 -32.24
C GLN A 565 6.17 -20.49 -33.47
N LYS A 566 7.50 -20.69 -33.45
CA LYS A 566 8.22 -21.46 -34.48
C LYS A 566 7.84 -22.94 -34.45
N LEU A 567 7.74 -23.55 -33.27
CA LEU A 567 7.37 -24.97 -33.12
C LEU A 567 5.92 -25.24 -33.54
N SER A 568 5.01 -24.33 -33.20
CA SER A 568 3.62 -24.32 -33.69
C SER A 568 3.55 -24.24 -35.23
N LYS A 569 4.34 -23.36 -35.86
CA LYS A 569 4.41 -23.26 -37.33
C LYS A 569 5.04 -24.50 -38.00
N MET A 570 5.77 -25.31 -37.24
CA MET A 570 6.37 -26.58 -37.70
C MET A 570 5.48 -27.81 -37.42
N GLY A 571 4.25 -27.62 -36.93
CA GLY A 571 3.31 -28.72 -36.65
C GLY A 571 3.67 -29.56 -35.42
N ILE A 572 4.60 -29.09 -34.57
CA ILE A 572 5.01 -29.78 -33.36
C ILE A 572 4.20 -29.19 -32.19
N THR A 573 3.27 -29.99 -31.66
CA THR A 573 2.47 -29.62 -30.49
C THR A 573 3.31 -29.89 -29.23
N ILE A 574 3.49 -28.88 -28.36
CA ILE A 574 4.18 -28.99 -27.06
C ILE A 574 3.23 -28.60 -25.93
#